data_AF-H8K671-F1
#
_entry.id   AF-H8K671-F1
#
_cell.length_a   1.000
_cell.length_b   1.000
_cell.length_c   1.000
_cell.angle_alpha   90.00
_cell.angle_beta   90.00
_cell.angle_gamma   90.00
#
_symmetry.space_group_name_H-M   'P 1'
#
loop_
_entity.id
_entity.type
_entity.pdbx_description
1 polymer ?
#
loop_
_entity_poly.entity_id
_entity_poly.type
_entity_poly.pdbx_seq_one_letter_code
_entity_poly.pdbx_strand_id
1 'polypeptide(L)'
;MKLSIPIQKFLKKNLIKHDLKRKDLVQKINMTYPTVTRIINASRNNPEFMTIITLADFFHCPIDEVIGRKQYILFNEQQQQFLQLSLHEIQKNLISFIKSKLVLEKITAYQLAKKLKLGETVIHDFIKDGSNINILSSPVIIKLANYYCISLDIMIKRTIVSN
;
A
#
# COMPACT_ATOMS: atom_id res chain seq x y z
N MET A 1 -13.92 -1.73 1.62
CA MET A 1 -13.63 -1.04 0.34
C MET A 1 -13.16 -2.09 -0.64
N LYS A 2 -13.70 -2.13 -1.87
CA LYS A 2 -13.20 -3.01 -2.94
C LYS A 2 -12.07 -2.28 -3.66
N LEU A 3 -10.84 -2.78 -3.59
CA LEU A 3 -9.67 -2.14 -4.18
C LEU A 3 -9.54 -2.42 -5.68
N SER A 4 -10.21 -3.46 -6.17
CA SER A 4 -10.15 -3.90 -7.57
C SER A 4 -10.54 -2.81 -8.58
N ILE A 5 -11.56 -2.00 -8.29
CA ILE A 5 -12.05 -0.99 -9.24
C ILE A 5 -11.08 0.19 -9.39
N PRO A 6 -10.59 0.84 -8.31
CA PRO A 6 -9.58 1.87 -8.45
C PRO A 6 -8.32 1.39 -9.17
N ILE A 7 -7.80 0.21 -8.78
CA ILE A 7 -6.59 -0.36 -9.37
C ILE A 7 -6.80 -0.67 -10.86
N GLN A 8 -7.96 -1.24 -11.24
CA GLN A 8 -8.30 -1.46 -12.64
C GLN A 8 -8.31 -0.15 -13.44
N LYS A 9 -8.94 0.91 -12.91
CA LYS A 9 -9.00 2.22 -13.57
C LYS A 9 -7.60 2.79 -13.75
N PHE A 10 -6.78 2.74 -12.71
CA PHE A 10 -5.38 3.18 -12.75
C PHE A 10 -4.59 2.42 -13.82
N LEU A 11 -4.66 1.08 -13.84
CA LEU A 11 -3.92 0.26 -14.80
C LEU A 11 -4.37 0.51 -16.24
N LYS A 12 -5.67 0.55 -16.51
CA LYS A 12 -6.18 0.83 -17.86
C LYS A 12 -5.70 2.20 -18.37
N LYS A 13 -5.76 3.23 -17.52
CA LYS A 13 -5.29 4.58 -17.86
C LYS A 13 -3.79 4.57 -18.19
N ASN A 14 -2.96 4.00 -17.32
CA ASN A 14 -1.50 4.07 -17.49
C ASN A 14 -0.98 3.13 -18.59
N LEU A 15 -1.61 1.97 -18.84
CA LEU A 15 -1.25 1.13 -19.99
C LEU A 15 -1.44 1.87 -21.31
N ILE A 16 -2.56 2.60 -21.47
CA ILE A 16 -2.81 3.41 -22.67
C ILE A 16 -1.81 4.58 -22.75
N LYS A 17 -1.61 5.30 -21.63
CA LYS A 17 -0.71 6.47 -21.57
C LYS A 17 0.73 6.14 -21.98
N HIS A 18 1.21 4.95 -21.62
CA HIS A 18 2.60 4.52 -21.84
C HIS A 18 2.76 3.57 -23.04
N ASP A 19 1.71 3.37 -23.85
CA ASP A 19 1.67 2.40 -24.97
C ASP A 19 2.14 0.98 -24.57
N LEU A 20 1.71 0.52 -23.39
CA LEU A 20 2.08 -0.77 -22.83
C LEU A 20 0.97 -1.80 -23.04
N LYS A 21 1.34 -3.00 -23.48
CA LYS A 21 0.46 -4.17 -23.48
C LYS A 21 0.55 -4.89 -22.13
N ARG A 22 -0.45 -5.72 -21.84
CA ARG A 22 -0.48 -6.55 -20.64
C ARG A 22 0.74 -7.46 -20.51
N LYS A 23 1.25 -7.97 -21.64
CA LYS A 23 2.44 -8.82 -21.68
C LYS A 23 3.69 -8.05 -21.25
N ASP A 24 3.82 -6.78 -21.66
CA ASP A 24 4.96 -5.94 -21.30
C ASP A 24 4.96 -5.64 -19.80
N LEU A 25 3.77 -5.39 -19.24
CA LEU A 25 3.61 -5.23 -17.80
C LEU A 25 4.07 -6.50 -17.06
N VAL A 26 3.58 -7.69 -17.46
CA VAL A 26 3.92 -8.99 -16.85
C VAL A 26 5.40 -9.33 -16.96
N GLN A 27 6.08 -8.95 -18.04
CA GLN A 27 7.52 -9.19 -18.18
C GLN A 27 8.35 -8.30 -17.25
N LYS A 28 7.88 -7.06 -17.02
CA LYS A 28 8.62 -6.07 -16.23
C LYS A 28 8.31 -6.14 -14.73
N ILE A 29 7.08 -6.50 -14.36
CA ILE A 29 6.71 -6.77 -12.97
C ILE A 29 6.80 -8.27 -12.75
N ASN A 30 7.63 -8.72 -11.80
CA ASN A 30 7.84 -10.14 -11.51
C ASN A 30 6.58 -10.81 -10.90
N MET A 31 5.50 -10.87 -11.67
CA MET A 31 4.19 -11.42 -11.32
C MET A 31 3.70 -12.34 -12.42
N THR A 32 2.89 -13.32 -12.05
CA THR A 32 2.33 -14.25 -13.02
C THR A 32 1.26 -13.58 -13.90
N TYR A 33 1.20 -13.97 -15.17
CA TYR A 33 0.21 -13.46 -16.13
C TYR A 33 -1.26 -13.60 -15.63
N PRO A 34 -1.67 -14.72 -14.99
CA PRO A 34 -3.02 -14.84 -14.43
C PRO A 34 -3.29 -13.82 -13.32
N THR A 35 -2.28 -13.49 -12.49
CA THR A 35 -2.42 -12.51 -11.41
C THR A 35 -2.68 -11.12 -11.99
N VAL A 36 -1.86 -10.69 -12.95
CA VAL A 36 -2.03 -9.39 -13.63
C VAL A 36 -3.38 -9.32 -14.34
N THR A 37 -3.77 -10.38 -15.05
CA THR A 37 -5.07 -10.45 -15.74
C THR A 37 -6.24 -10.31 -14.75
N ARG A 38 -6.20 -11.01 -13.61
CA ARG A 38 -7.23 -10.91 -12.57
C ARG A 38 -7.32 -9.51 -11.95
N ILE A 39 -6.19 -8.81 -11.81
CA ILE A 39 -6.16 -7.43 -11.31
C ILE A 39 -6.77 -6.47 -12.35
N ILE A 40 -6.33 -6.54 -13.61
CA ILE A 40 -6.84 -5.69 -14.71
C ILE A 40 -8.33 -5.92 -14.95
N ASN A 41 -8.81 -7.15 -14.80
CA ASN A 41 -10.23 -7.47 -14.95
C ASN A 41 -11.06 -7.20 -13.68
N ALA A 42 -10.44 -6.64 -12.62
CA ALA A 42 -11.07 -6.41 -11.33
C ALA A 42 -11.63 -7.67 -10.64
N SER A 43 -11.20 -8.85 -11.05
CA SER A 43 -11.62 -10.15 -10.50
C SER A 43 -10.93 -10.46 -9.17
N ARG A 44 -9.79 -9.81 -8.86
CA ARG A 44 -9.12 -9.89 -7.55
C ARG A 44 -9.51 -8.68 -6.70
N ASN A 45 -10.47 -8.87 -5.79
CA ASN A 45 -11.08 -7.78 -5.00
C ASN A 45 -10.09 -6.99 -4.12
N ASN A 46 -9.13 -7.69 -3.50
CA ASN A 46 -8.12 -7.11 -2.62
C ASN A 46 -6.74 -7.69 -2.99
N PRO A 47 -6.01 -7.06 -3.92
CA PRO A 47 -4.62 -7.41 -4.17
C PRO A 47 -3.79 -7.26 -2.90
N GLU A 48 -2.73 -8.07 -2.76
CA GLU A 48 -1.80 -7.94 -1.66
C GLU A 48 -1.12 -6.57 -1.68
N PHE A 49 -0.70 -6.08 -0.52
CA PHE A 49 -0.10 -4.74 -0.45
C PHE A 49 1.20 -4.66 -1.26
N MET A 50 2.02 -5.72 -1.26
CA MET A 50 3.20 -5.81 -2.14
C MET A 50 2.84 -5.70 -3.62
N THR A 51 1.75 -6.31 -4.05
CA THR A 51 1.29 -6.16 -5.44
C THR A 51 1.01 -4.70 -5.78
N ILE A 52 0.40 -3.95 -4.85
CA ILE A 52 0.09 -2.53 -5.05
C ILE A 52 1.38 -1.70 -5.11
N ILE A 53 2.35 -1.99 -4.22
CA ILE A 53 3.66 -1.33 -4.21
C ILE A 53 4.41 -1.58 -5.52
N THR A 54 4.50 -2.83 -5.99
CA THR A 54 5.17 -3.13 -7.26
C THR A 54 4.55 -2.39 -8.45
N LEU A 55 3.23 -2.21 -8.46
CA LEU A 55 2.57 -1.37 -9.47
C LEU A 55 2.97 0.10 -9.32
N ALA A 56 2.99 0.62 -8.09
CA ALA A 56 3.41 2.00 -7.81
C ALA A 56 4.86 2.25 -8.22
N ASP A 57 5.75 1.28 -7.96
CA ASP A 57 7.16 1.30 -8.34
C ASP A 57 7.34 1.29 -9.85
N PHE A 58 6.64 0.39 -10.54
CA PHE A 58 6.70 0.27 -11.99
C PHE A 58 6.27 1.55 -12.72
N PHE A 59 5.23 2.22 -12.22
CA PHE A 59 4.74 3.48 -12.80
C PHE A 59 5.38 4.73 -12.17
N HIS A 60 6.36 4.57 -11.26
CA HIS A 60 7.03 5.65 -10.54
C HIS A 60 6.04 6.67 -9.92
N CYS A 61 5.02 6.18 -9.24
CA CYS A 61 3.93 6.99 -8.70
C CYS A 61 3.64 6.68 -7.22
N PRO A 62 2.87 7.54 -6.52
CA PRO A 62 2.39 7.26 -5.18
C PRO A 62 1.50 6.01 -5.12
N ILE A 63 1.58 5.25 -4.03
CA ILE A 63 0.69 4.11 -3.76
C ILE A 63 -0.76 4.60 -3.71
N ASP A 64 -0.99 5.79 -3.14
CA ASP A 64 -2.30 6.43 -3.07
C ASP A 64 -2.92 6.65 -4.47
N GLU A 65 -2.12 6.89 -5.51
CA GLU A 65 -2.60 6.99 -6.88
C GLU A 65 -3.10 5.65 -7.42
N VAL A 66 -2.35 4.57 -7.18
CA VAL A 66 -2.70 3.20 -7.63
C VAL A 66 -4.07 2.77 -7.08
N ILE A 67 -4.37 3.12 -5.82
CA ILE A 67 -5.63 2.76 -5.17
C ILE A 67 -6.70 3.87 -5.19
N GLY A 68 -6.43 4.97 -5.90
CA GLY A 68 -7.39 6.04 -6.14
C GLY A 68 -7.71 6.94 -4.95
N ARG A 69 -6.80 7.07 -3.97
CA ARG A 69 -6.92 8.01 -2.83
C ARG A 69 -6.43 9.41 -3.21
N LYS A 70 -7.22 10.10 -4.05
CA LYS A 70 -6.86 11.38 -4.68
C LYS A 70 -6.42 12.49 -3.74
N GLN A 71 -6.96 12.53 -2.52
CA GLN A 71 -6.63 13.56 -1.54
C GLN A 71 -5.16 13.50 -1.06
N TYR A 72 -4.48 12.37 -1.25
CA TYR A 72 -3.05 12.21 -0.92
C TYR A 72 -2.15 12.22 -2.16
N ILE A 73 -2.71 12.44 -3.37
CA ILE A 73 -1.96 12.58 -4.63
C ILE A 73 -1.50 14.04 -4.83
N LEU A 74 -2.14 14.99 -4.14
CA LEU A 74 -1.89 16.43 -4.29
C LEU A 74 -0.53 16.90 -3.73
N PHE A 75 0.26 15.99 -3.16
CA PHE A 75 1.64 16.26 -2.76
C PHE A 75 2.59 15.81 -3.87
N ASN A 76 3.02 16.78 -4.69
CA ASN A 76 4.26 16.82 -5.49
C ASN A 76 4.23 16.23 -6.91
N GLU A 77 3.78 17.04 -7.87
CA GLU A 77 4.17 16.92 -9.29
C GLU A 77 5.64 17.32 -9.55
N GLN A 78 6.36 17.79 -8.52
CA GLN A 78 7.76 18.19 -8.64
C GLN A 78 8.60 17.47 -7.56
N GLN A 79 9.44 16.53 -8.03
CA GLN A 79 10.61 15.96 -7.34
C GLN A 79 10.41 15.05 -6.11
N GLN A 80 9.35 14.24 -6.03
CA GLN A 80 9.36 13.10 -5.09
C GLN A 80 10.08 11.90 -5.68
N GLN A 81 11.11 11.43 -4.97
CA GLN A 81 11.74 10.14 -5.24
C GLN A 81 11.12 9.07 -4.33
N PHE A 82 10.75 7.93 -4.92
CA PHE A 82 10.22 6.77 -4.20
C PHE A 82 11.32 5.72 -4.01
N LEU A 83 11.52 5.31 -2.77
CA LEU A 83 12.42 4.22 -2.42
C LEU A 83 11.84 2.87 -2.84
N GLN A 84 12.68 2.02 -3.41
CA GLN A 84 12.36 0.60 -3.57
C GLN A 84 12.58 -0.07 -2.21
N LEU A 85 11.49 -0.48 -1.55
CA LEU A 85 11.54 -1.11 -0.24
C LEU A 85 11.30 -2.61 -0.34
N SER A 86 12.11 -3.38 0.37
CA SER A 86 11.87 -4.81 0.58
C SER A 86 10.66 -5.05 1.49
N LEU A 87 10.11 -6.26 1.44
CA LEU A 87 9.00 -6.68 2.31
C LEU A 87 9.34 -6.49 3.81
N HIS A 88 10.57 -6.81 4.20
CA HIS A 88 11.05 -6.63 5.57
C HIS A 88 11.09 -5.15 5.97
N GLU A 89 11.59 -4.27 5.11
CA GLU A 89 11.62 -2.82 5.40
C GLU A 89 10.22 -2.25 5.54
N ILE A 90 9.30 -2.64 4.66
CA ILE A 90 7.89 -2.24 4.73
C ILE A 90 7.27 -2.71 6.06
N GLN A 91 7.48 -3.96 6.43
CA GLN A 91 6.99 -4.51 7.70
C GLN A 91 7.55 -3.72 8.90
N LYS A 92 8.87 -3.51 8.95
CA LYS A 92 9.56 -2.75 10.00
C LYS A 92 9.01 -1.32 10.10
N ASN A 93 8.81 -0.65 8.97
CA ASN A 93 8.30 0.71 8.92
C ASN A 93 6.84 0.78 9.39
N LEU A 94 5.99 -0.16 8.99
CA LEU A 94 4.61 -0.28 9.49
C LEU A 94 4.55 -0.53 11.00
N ILE A 95 5.36 -1.45 11.52
CA ILE A 95 5.42 -1.74 12.97
C ILE A 95 5.87 -0.49 13.73
N SER A 96 6.92 0.18 13.25
CA SER A 96 7.42 1.43 13.85
C SER A 96 6.35 2.52 13.84
N PHE A 97 5.66 2.70 12.72
CA PHE A 97 4.54 3.65 12.60
C PHE A 97 3.44 3.35 13.62
N ILE A 98 2.92 2.11 13.66
CA ILE A 98 1.87 1.72 14.59
C ILE A 98 2.32 1.95 16.04
N LYS A 99 3.50 1.46 16.44
CA LYS A 99 4.03 1.63 17.80
C LYS A 99 4.13 3.09 18.20
N SER A 100 4.64 3.96 17.32
CA SER A 100 4.72 5.40 17.58
C SER A 100 3.35 6.04 17.83
N LYS A 101 2.33 5.65 17.05
CA LYS A 101 0.96 6.17 17.23
C LYS A 101 0.30 5.67 18.52
N LEU A 102 0.53 4.40 18.90
CA LEU A 102 0.04 3.86 20.17
C LEU A 102 0.59 4.65 21.37
N VAL A 103 1.90 4.95 21.36
CA VAL A 103 2.55 5.76 22.41
C VAL A 103 2.01 7.20 22.41
N LEU A 104 1.92 7.84 21.24
CA LEU A 104 1.48 9.22 21.12
C LEU A 104 0.02 9.43 21.55
N GLU A 105 -0.87 8.52 21.16
CA GLU A 105 -2.28 8.57 21.57
C GLU A 105 -2.55 7.98 22.95
N LYS A 106 -1.54 7.37 23.60
CA LYS A 106 -1.67 6.63 24.87
C LYS A 106 -2.77 5.56 24.82
N ILE A 107 -2.82 4.80 23.73
CA ILE A 107 -3.79 3.71 23.54
C ILE A 107 -3.09 2.36 23.36
N THR A 108 -3.81 1.28 23.65
CA THR A 108 -3.35 -0.09 23.43
C THR A 108 -3.62 -0.56 22.00
N ALA A 109 -2.92 -1.62 21.57
CA ALA A 109 -3.16 -2.27 20.28
C ALA A 109 -4.62 -2.74 20.13
N TYR A 110 -5.20 -3.24 21.23
CA TYR A 110 -6.62 -3.62 21.31
C TYR A 110 -7.55 -2.42 21.05
N GLN A 111 -7.32 -1.30 21.73
CA GLN A 111 -8.12 -0.08 21.55
C GLN A 111 -8.02 0.43 20.12
N LEU A 112 -6.84 0.42 19.51
CA LEU A 112 -6.67 0.78 18.10
C LEU A 112 -7.43 -0.18 17.17
N ALA A 113 -7.33 -1.49 17.38
CA ALA A 113 -8.08 -2.48 16.59
C ALA A 113 -9.59 -2.23 16.66
N LYS A 114 -10.11 -1.92 17.85
CA LYS A 114 -11.52 -1.56 18.07
C LYS A 114 -11.90 -0.27 17.33
N LYS A 115 -11.10 0.80 17.43
CA LYS A 115 -11.31 2.06 16.69
C LYS A 115 -11.37 1.82 15.17
N LEU A 116 -10.54 0.90 14.65
CA LEU A 116 -10.47 0.55 13.23
C LEU A 116 -11.51 -0.50 12.79
N LYS A 117 -12.34 -0.99 13.73
CA LYS A 117 -13.30 -2.08 13.51
C LYS A 117 -12.60 -3.31 12.90
N LEU A 118 -11.56 -3.77 13.57
CA LEU A 118 -10.76 -4.95 13.24
C LEU A 118 -10.94 -6.04 14.30
N GLY A 119 -10.51 -7.26 14.00
CA GLY A 119 -10.35 -8.30 15.01
C GLY A 119 -9.38 -7.85 16.10
N GLU A 120 -9.69 -8.17 17.36
CA GLU A 120 -9.04 -7.62 18.54
C GLU A 120 -7.53 -7.88 18.60
N THR A 121 -7.10 -9.03 18.07
CA THR A 121 -5.69 -9.45 18.09
C THR A 121 -4.90 -8.99 16.87
N VAL A 122 -5.55 -8.54 15.79
CA VAL A 122 -4.90 -8.27 14.49
C VAL A 122 -3.71 -7.30 14.62
N ILE A 123 -3.88 -6.22 15.39
CA ILE A 123 -2.81 -5.23 15.60
C ILE A 123 -1.77 -5.76 16.58
N HIS A 124 -2.22 -6.42 17.66
CA HIS A 124 -1.36 -6.96 18.70
C HIS A 124 -0.39 -8.01 18.14
N ASP A 125 -0.90 -8.98 17.38
CA ASP A 125 -0.11 -10.08 16.84
C ASP A 125 0.89 -9.54 15.81
N PHE A 126 0.48 -8.59 14.98
CA PHE A 126 1.36 -7.96 13.99
C PHE A 126 2.54 -7.20 14.61
N ILE A 127 2.37 -6.53 15.75
CA ILE A 127 3.46 -5.77 16.39
C ILE A 127 4.34 -6.62 17.32
N LYS A 128 3.85 -7.80 17.72
CA LYS A 128 4.51 -8.76 18.62
C LYS A 128 5.42 -9.71 17.84
N ASP A 129 4.94 -10.25 16.72
CA ASP A 129 5.66 -11.25 15.93
C ASP A 129 6.58 -10.59 14.89
N GLY A 130 7.73 -10.11 15.35
CA GLY A 130 8.80 -9.60 14.46
C GLY A 130 9.66 -10.69 13.82
N SER A 131 9.43 -11.97 14.11
CA SER A 131 10.24 -13.10 13.64
C SER A 131 9.76 -13.70 12.31
N ASN A 132 8.47 -13.55 11.98
CA ASN A 132 7.92 -13.98 10.70
C ASN A 132 7.69 -12.75 9.81
N ILE A 133 8.18 -12.79 8.57
CA ILE A 133 8.03 -11.69 7.61
C ILE A 133 6.62 -11.73 7.04
N ASN A 134 5.65 -11.28 7.82
CA ASN A 134 4.25 -11.15 7.41
C ASN A 134 3.83 -9.68 7.48
N ILE A 135 3.05 -9.24 6.49
CA ILE A 135 2.50 -7.88 6.45
C ILE A 135 0.99 -7.91 6.64
N LEU A 136 0.44 -6.83 7.19
CA LEU A 136 -1.00 -6.65 7.26
C LEU A 136 -1.61 -6.68 5.85
N SER A 137 -2.85 -7.18 5.75
CA SER A 137 -3.57 -7.15 4.48
C SER A 137 -3.79 -5.71 3.99
N SER A 138 -3.87 -5.53 2.67
CA SER A 138 -4.05 -4.20 2.07
C SER A 138 -5.26 -3.43 2.61
N PRO A 139 -6.44 -4.04 2.91
CA PRO A 139 -7.54 -3.29 3.49
C PRO A 139 -7.25 -2.76 4.90
N VAL A 140 -6.46 -3.50 5.70
CA VAL A 140 -6.09 -3.10 7.06
C VAL A 140 -5.10 -1.93 7.01
N ILE A 141 -4.08 -2.02 6.14
CA ILE A 141 -3.11 -0.95 5.93
C ILE A 141 -3.80 0.34 5.46
N ILE A 142 -4.75 0.22 4.53
CA ILE A 142 -5.53 1.37 4.03
C ILE A 142 -6.43 1.94 5.12
N LYS A 143 -7.06 1.09 5.95
CA LYS A 143 -7.84 1.55 7.11
C LYS A 143 -6.97 2.34 8.10
N LEU A 144 -5.77 1.87 8.40
CA LEU A 144 -4.80 2.60 9.23
C LEU A 144 -4.48 3.97 8.63
N ALA A 145 -4.08 4.01 7.37
CA ALA A 145 -3.75 5.26 6.69
C ALA A 145 -4.94 6.23 6.59
N ASN A 146 -6.17 5.72 6.44
CA ASN A 146 -7.38 6.54 6.46
C ASN A 146 -7.66 7.12 7.85
N TYR A 147 -7.55 6.30 8.90
CA TYR A 147 -7.79 6.72 10.28
C TYR A 147 -6.81 7.83 10.71
N TYR A 148 -5.55 7.73 10.30
CA TYR A 148 -4.52 8.74 10.59
C TYR A 148 -4.42 9.86 9.55
N CYS A 149 -5.32 9.88 8.56
CA CYS A 149 -5.34 10.86 7.47
C CYS A 149 -3.98 11.09 6.80
N ILE A 150 -3.26 10.03 6.45
CA ILE A 150 -1.88 10.09 5.93
C ILE A 150 -1.74 9.30 4.62
N SER A 151 -0.75 9.70 3.79
CA SER A 151 -0.34 8.93 2.61
C SER A 151 0.26 7.58 3.01
N LEU A 152 0.01 6.57 2.18
CA LEU A 152 0.60 5.24 2.31
C LEU A 152 2.12 5.28 2.15
N ASP A 153 2.63 6.11 1.24
CA ASP A 153 4.07 6.25 1.01
C ASP A 153 4.79 6.83 2.23
N ILE A 154 4.20 7.84 2.88
CA ILE A 154 4.73 8.41 4.12
C ILE A 154 4.69 7.38 5.25
N MET A 155 3.56 6.67 5.38
CA MET A 155 3.37 5.68 6.45
C MET A 155 4.41 4.55 6.41
N ILE A 156 4.83 4.13 5.22
CA ILE A 156 5.86 3.09 5.04
C ILE A 156 7.26 3.66 4.79
N LYS A 157 7.43 4.98 4.87
CA LYS A 157 8.69 5.70 4.58
C LYS A 157 9.25 5.43 3.18
N ARG A 158 8.37 5.32 2.18
CA ARG A 158 8.73 5.19 0.75
C ARG A 158 9.09 6.53 0.11
N THR A 159 8.68 7.66 0.68
CA THR A 159 9.04 9.00 0.17
C THR A 159 10.37 9.49 0.71
N ILE A 160 11.25 9.97 -0.17
CA ILE A 160 12.38 10.83 0.19
C ILE A 160 11.92 12.27 0.06
N VAL A 161 12.08 13.06 1.12
CA VAL A 161 11.99 14.52 1.01
C VAL A 161 13.38 14.99 0.64
N SER A 162 13.57 15.40 -0.62
CA SER A 162 14.76 16.16 -1.01
C SER A 162 14.70 17.50 -0.30
N ASN A 163 15.57 17.71 0.69
CA ASN A 163 15.84 19.03 1.26
C ASN A 163 16.64 19.88 0.26
#